data_AF-A0A960QLE3-F1
#
_entry.id   AF-A0A960QLE3-F1
#
_cell.length_a   1.000
_cell.length_b   1.000
_cell.length_c   1.000
_cell.angle_alpha   90.00
_cell.angle_beta   90.00
_cell.angle_gamma   90.00
#
_symmetry.space_group_name_H-M   'P 1'
#
loop_
_entity.id
_entity.type
_entity.pdbx_description
1 polymer ?
#
loop_
_entity_poly.entity_id
_entity_poly.type
_entity_poly.pdbx_seq_one_letter_code
_entity_poly.pdbx_strand_id
1 'polypeptide(L)'
;MKTYRYRKHIRWMKFVIPAFLVMLAACFILPLFVSRRVDAEFDSVLIGLNVFILIEAWVIWRIFDRLSRVEVSLNEEGIAYHGKKGLVEIPFEEITEIKHPSVRYLGGWLKVRAGAKDIRLTVVLEGIGDFVGELKSSLDRLGFSDRYQRAKLFRFYKTAEYGDQSWARVYEFFWKLMMWMALSGVVGALIGYFHVEGRNRSLAVTFWALGSLVWCLVAYMFSEMMLARRFARQANEAEFAVPARDPEVERRVFTRAIRIAAPLYVVIAALIFLL
;
A
#
# COMPACT_ATOMS: atom_id res chain seq x y z
N MET A 1 2.30 0.44 27.94
CA MET A 1 1.61 1.29 26.95
C MET A 1 2.17 1.01 25.57
N LYS A 2 1.37 0.47 24.64
CA LYS A 2 1.79 0.28 23.24
C LYS A 2 1.29 1.46 22.41
N THR A 3 2.14 1.95 21.52
CA THR A 3 1.83 3.07 20.61
C THR A 3 1.86 2.59 19.17
N TYR A 4 0.76 2.81 18.48
CA TYR A 4 0.50 2.45 17.09
C TYR A 4 0.65 3.71 16.22
N ARG A 5 1.42 3.61 15.14
CA ARG A 5 1.72 4.72 14.22
C ARG A 5 1.45 4.30 12.79
N TYR A 6 1.38 5.24 11.85
CA TYR A 6 1.35 4.89 10.43
C TYR A 6 2.62 4.14 10.01
N ARG A 7 2.47 3.16 9.13
CA ARG A 7 3.55 2.27 8.66
C ARG A 7 4.78 3.05 8.19
N LYS A 8 5.97 2.47 8.39
CA LYS A 8 7.26 3.06 8.02
C LYS A 8 7.29 3.64 6.59
N HIS A 9 6.75 2.92 5.59
CA HIS A 9 6.74 3.43 4.22
C HIS A 9 5.89 4.69 4.04
N ILE A 10 4.74 4.83 4.70
CA ILE A 10 3.93 6.07 4.66
C ILE A 10 4.73 7.23 5.26
N ARG A 11 5.45 6.99 6.35
CA ARG A 11 6.32 8.00 6.99
C ARG A 11 7.48 8.44 6.10
N TRP A 12 7.97 7.57 5.22
CA TRP A 12 9.03 7.87 4.24
C TRP A 12 8.50 8.45 2.92
N MET A 13 7.32 8.02 2.46
CA MET A 13 6.70 8.45 1.21
C MET A 13 6.45 9.96 1.16
N LYS A 14 6.27 10.60 2.33
CA LYS A 14 6.22 12.07 2.42
C LYS A 14 7.45 12.77 1.86
N PHE A 15 8.61 12.11 1.82
CA PHE A 15 9.83 12.66 1.25
C PHE A 15 10.08 12.11 -0.16
N VAL A 16 9.89 10.79 -0.35
CA VAL A 16 10.26 10.11 -1.59
C VAL A 16 9.40 10.58 -2.78
N ILE A 17 8.07 10.62 -2.63
CA ILE A 17 7.19 10.98 -3.75
C ILE A 17 7.37 12.44 -4.16
N PRO A 18 7.37 13.42 -3.24
CA PRO A 18 7.62 14.81 -3.61
C PRO A 18 9.02 15.02 -4.20
N ALA A 19 10.06 14.37 -3.67
CA ALA A 19 11.40 14.46 -4.23
C ALA A 19 11.47 13.92 -5.66
N PHE A 20 10.80 12.78 -5.93
CA PHE A 20 10.69 12.24 -7.28
C PHE A 20 9.98 13.20 -8.24
N LEU A 21 8.87 13.80 -7.81
CA LEU A 21 8.13 14.78 -8.63
C LEU A 21 8.93 16.06 -8.88
N VAL A 22 9.68 16.55 -7.88
CA VAL A 22 10.58 17.70 -8.05
C VAL A 22 11.72 17.37 -9.01
N MET A 23 12.29 16.16 -8.93
CA MET A 23 13.30 15.70 -9.88
C MET A 23 12.72 15.60 -11.30
N LEU A 24 11.50 15.07 -11.44
CA LEU A 24 10.79 15.02 -12.71
C LEU A 24 10.54 16.43 -13.28
N ALA A 25 10.12 17.38 -12.45
CA ALA A 25 10.00 18.79 -12.82
C ALA A 25 11.34 19.37 -13.29
N ALA A 26 12.43 19.13 -12.55
CA ALA A 26 13.76 19.58 -12.95
C ALA A 26 14.18 19.05 -14.34
N CYS A 27 13.80 17.82 -14.69
CA CYS A 27 14.03 17.26 -16.03
C CYS A 27 13.27 18.02 -17.13
N PHE A 28 12.10 18.57 -16.85
CA PHE A 28 11.33 19.39 -17.79
C PHE A 28 11.85 20.84 -17.89
N ILE A 29 12.64 21.29 -16.92
CA ILE A 29 13.29 22.61 -16.93
C ILE A 29 14.59 22.59 -17.73
N LEU A 30 15.32 21.47 -17.75
CA LEU A 30 16.58 21.33 -18.50
C LEU A 30 16.48 21.72 -19.99
N PRO A 31 15.43 21.32 -20.74
CA PRO A 31 15.23 21.77 -22.11
C PRO A 31 15.22 23.29 -22.25
N LEU A 32 14.55 24.03 -21.34
CA LEU A 32 14.45 25.49 -21.38
C LEU A 32 15.81 26.20 -21.34
N PHE A 33 16.82 25.58 -20.73
CA PHE A 33 18.19 26.11 -20.64
C PHE A 33 19.09 25.68 -21.81
N VAL A 34 18.80 24.54 -22.44
CA VAL A 34 19.62 23.97 -23.52
C VAL A 34 19.18 24.48 -24.89
N SER A 35 17.87 24.70 -25.09
CA SER A 35 17.34 25.21 -26.35
C SER A 35 17.45 26.74 -26.40
N ARG A 36 18.38 27.25 -27.21
CA ARG A 36 18.42 28.66 -27.57
C ARG A 36 17.22 28.97 -28.48
N ARG A 37 16.12 29.43 -27.88
CA ARG A 37 14.82 29.78 -28.47
C ARG A 37 13.95 28.57 -28.82
N VAL A 38 13.04 28.25 -27.91
CA VAL A 38 11.82 27.53 -28.28
C VAL A 38 10.69 28.56 -28.36
N ASP A 39 9.65 28.21 -29.11
CA ASP A 39 8.43 28.98 -29.25
C ASP A 39 7.87 29.38 -27.86
N ALA A 40 7.42 30.62 -27.72
CA ALA A 40 6.88 31.14 -26.46
C ALA A 40 5.67 30.33 -25.97
N GLU A 41 4.90 29.75 -26.90
CA GLU A 41 3.80 28.85 -26.57
C GLU A 41 4.31 27.56 -25.89
N PHE A 42 5.37 26.96 -26.40
CA PHE A 42 5.95 25.74 -25.84
C PHE A 42 6.57 25.97 -24.46
N ASP A 43 7.27 27.09 -24.27
CA ASP A 43 7.83 27.49 -22.97
C ASP A 43 6.71 27.67 -21.94
N SER A 44 5.59 28.31 -22.33
CA SER A 44 4.44 28.50 -21.44
C SER A 44 3.79 27.18 -21.01
N VAL A 45 3.69 26.20 -21.91
CA VAL A 45 3.16 24.86 -21.61
C VAL A 45 4.08 24.10 -20.66
N LEU A 46 5.40 24.14 -20.89
CA LEU A 46 6.38 23.52 -20.00
C LEU A 46 6.36 24.15 -18.60
N ILE A 47 6.28 25.48 -18.51
CA ILE A 47 6.16 26.18 -17.21
C ILE A 47 4.87 25.75 -16.50
N GLY A 48 3.74 25.72 -17.21
CA GLY A 48 2.44 25.29 -16.66
C GLY A 48 2.48 23.85 -16.13
N LEU A 49 3.08 22.93 -16.88
CA LEU A 49 3.25 21.54 -16.48
C LEU A 49 4.12 21.42 -15.22
N ASN A 50 5.21 22.17 -15.15
CA ASN A 50 6.08 22.19 -13.97
C ASN A 50 5.36 22.71 -12.73
N VAL A 51 4.64 23.82 -12.85
CA VAL A 51 3.83 24.38 -11.74
C VAL A 51 2.80 23.35 -11.26
N PHE A 52 2.14 22.66 -12.19
CA PHE A 52 1.18 21.60 -11.86
C PHE A 52 1.85 20.45 -11.07
N ILE A 53 2.98 19.93 -11.55
CA ILE A 53 3.75 18.86 -10.87
C ILE A 53 4.18 19.30 -9.46
N LEU A 54 4.62 20.54 -9.29
CA LEU A 54 5.03 21.07 -7.98
C LEU A 54 3.85 21.22 -7.01
N ILE A 55 2.67 21.64 -7.52
CA ILE A 55 1.44 21.66 -6.72
C ILE A 55 1.07 20.25 -6.26
N GLU A 56 1.12 19.27 -7.17
CA GLU A 56 0.86 17.87 -6.81
C GLU A 56 1.85 17.37 -5.74
N ALA A 57 3.15 17.64 -5.91
CA ALA A 57 4.17 17.28 -4.93
C ALA A 57 3.88 17.88 -3.55
N TRP A 58 3.45 19.15 -3.50
CA TRP A 58 3.07 19.82 -2.25
C TRP A 58 1.81 19.23 -1.61
N VAL A 59 0.77 18.94 -2.41
CA VAL A 59 -0.47 18.31 -1.93
C VAL A 59 -0.17 16.93 -1.35
N ILE A 60 0.61 16.11 -2.06
CA ILE A 60 1.03 14.78 -1.61
C ILE A 60 1.82 14.89 -0.31
N TRP A 61 2.84 15.74 -0.27
CA TRP A 61 3.63 15.99 0.94
C TRP A 61 2.74 16.32 2.14
N ARG A 62 1.77 17.23 1.97
CA ARG A 62 0.86 17.67 3.03
C ARG A 62 -0.06 16.56 3.52
N ILE A 63 -0.53 15.68 2.63
CA ILE A 63 -1.35 14.52 3.01
C ILE A 63 -0.52 13.53 3.83
N PHE A 64 0.66 13.14 3.33
CA PHE A 64 1.50 12.14 4.00
C PHE A 64 2.10 12.67 5.31
N ASP A 65 2.45 13.96 5.38
CA ASP A 65 2.90 14.59 6.63
C ASP A 65 1.81 14.52 7.70
N ARG A 66 0.57 14.87 7.35
CA ARG A 66 -0.58 14.77 8.27
C ARG A 66 -0.77 13.35 8.79
N LEU A 67 -0.66 12.33 7.94
CA LEU A 67 -0.80 10.93 8.36
C LEU A 67 0.38 10.50 9.24
N SER A 68 1.61 10.90 8.91
CA SER A 68 2.81 10.49 9.62
C SER A 68 2.87 10.96 11.08
N ARG A 69 2.10 11.99 11.44
CA ARG A 69 2.02 12.57 12.79
C ARG A 69 0.93 11.95 13.68
N VAL A 70 0.11 11.04 13.13
CA VAL A 70 -0.95 10.39 13.91
C VAL A 70 -0.35 9.25 14.72
N GLU A 71 -0.63 9.27 16.02
CA GLU A 71 -0.25 8.22 16.96
C GLU A 71 -1.48 7.82 17.77
N VAL A 72 -1.63 6.52 18.01
CA VAL A 72 -2.75 5.97 18.77
C VAL A 72 -2.16 5.04 19.80
N SER A 73 -2.46 5.24 21.07
CA SER A 73 -2.04 4.33 22.14
C SER A 73 -3.26 3.80 22.88
N LEU A 74 -3.10 2.58 23.38
CA LEU A 74 -4.07 1.94 24.24
C LEU A 74 -3.44 1.81 25.63
N ASN A 75 -4.15 2.31 26.64
CA ASN A 75 -3.77 2.20 28.06
C ASN A 75 -4.87 1.42 28.81
N GLU A 76 -4.72 1.26 30.12
CA GLU A 76 -5.69 0.49 30.92
C GLU A 76 -7.04 1.20 31.04
N GLU A 77 -7.05 2.53 30.91
CA GLU A 77 -8.21 3.39 31.13
C GLU A 77 -8.96 3.73 29.83
N GLY A 78 -8.32 3.62 28.66
CA GLY A 78 -8.92 3.99 27.38
C GLY A 78 -7.98 4.05 26.18
N ILE A 79 -8.31 4.96 25.26
CA ILE A 79 -7.60 5.21 24.00
C ILE A 79 -7.07 6.64 24.03
N ALA A 80 -5.77 6.81 23.81
CA ALA A 80 -5.15 8.11 23.58
C ALA A 80 -4.82 8.28 22.10
N TYR A 81 -5.40 9.29 21.47
CA TYR A 81 -5.20 9.61 20.06
C TYR A 81 -4.52 10.96 19.92
N HIS A 82 -3.31 10.96 19.38
CA HIS A 82 -2.58 12.16 19.04
C HIS A 82 -2.71 12.42 17.54
N GLY A 83 -3.32 13.54 17.18
CA GLY A 83 -3.47 13.94 15.78
C GLY A 83 -3.27 15.43 15.57
N LYS A 84 -3.64 15.94 14.39
CA LYS A 84 -3.45 17.36 14.03
C LYS A 84 -4.11 18.34 15.01
N LYS A 85 -5.24 17.96 15.62
CA LYS A 85 -6.00 18.81 16.56
C LYS A 85 -5.50 18.72 18.02
N GLY A 86 -4.41 17.99 18.26
CA GLY A 86 -3.89 17.72 19.61
C GLY A 86 -4.20 16.29 20.09
N LEU A 87 -4.00 16.09 21.39
CA LEU A 87 -4.26 14.84 22.09
C LEU A 87 -5.75 14.74 22.45
N VAL A 88 -6.36 13.60 22.13
CA VAL A 88 -7.74 13.25 22.48
C VAL A 88 -7.70 11.95 23.24
N GLU A 89 -8.10 12.00 24.51
CA GLU A 89 -8.26 10.82 25.35
C GLU A 89 -9.73 10.43 25.41
N ILE A 90 -9.98 9.15 25.20
CA ILE A 90 -11.29 8.52 25.25
C ILE A 90 -11.22 7.37 26.26
N PRO A 91 -11.74 7.56 27.49
CA PRO A 91 -11.94 6.49 28.44
C PRO A 91 -12.81 5.39 27.85
N PHE A 92 -12.57 4.12 28.23
CA PHE A 92 -13.39 3.01 27.73
C PHE A 92 -14.86 3.20 28.08
N GLU A 93 -15.16 3.73 29.25
CA GLU A 93 -16.51 4.02 29.74
C GLU A 93 -17.27 5.02 28.87
N GLU A 94 -16.59 5.99 28.26
CA GLU A 94 -17.21 7.00 27.38
C GLU A 94 -17.53 6.46 25.99
N ILE A 95 -16.93 5.34 25.57
CA ILE A 95 -17.19 4.75 24.26
C ILE A 95 -18.66 4.36 24.20
N THR A 96 -19.42 4.92 23.27
CA THR A 96 -20.84 4.58 23.10
C THR A 96 -21.04 3.53 22.02
N GLU A 97 -20.22 3.57 20.97
CA GLU A 97 -20.39 2.68 19.82
C GLU A 97 -19.09 2.56 19.01
N ILE A 98 -18.81 1.34 18.56
CA ILE A 98 -17.78 1.06 17.55
C ILE A 98 -18.45 0.78 16.20
N LYS A 99 -18.31 1.73 15.28
CA LYS A 99 -18.82 1.62 13.91
C LYS A 99 -17.76 1.15 12.94
N HIS A 100 -18.23 0.42 11.93
CA HIS A 100 -17.46 0.07 10.75
C HIS A 100 -18.15 0.67 9.53
N PRO A 101 -17.95 1.97 9.24
CA PRO A 101 -18.47 2.55 8.02
C PRO A 101 -17.74 1.87 6.85
N SER A 102 -18.28 0.83 6.25
CA SER A 102 -17.60 0.13 5.16
C SER A 102 -17.59 1.01 3.92
N VAL A 103 -16.41 1.33 3.37
CA VAL A 103 -16.29 1.62 1.95
C VAL A 103 -15.84 0.34 1.28
N ARG A 104 -16.68 -0.20 0.39
CA ARG A 104 -16.37 -1.41 -0.38
C ARG A 104 -15.01 -1.18 -1.07
N TYR A 105 -14.07 -2.11 -0.92
CA TYR A 105 -12.75 -2.13 -1.59
C TYR A 105 -11.63 -1.19 -1.08
N LEU A 106 -11.86 -0.27 -0.14
CA LEU A 106 -10.81 0.68 0.33
C LEU A 106 -10.24 0.37 1.72
N GLY A 107 -10.17 -0.92 2.08
CA GLY A 107 -9.45 -1.34 3.29
C GLY A 107 -10.11 -1.03 4.63
N GLY A 108 -11.34 -0.49 4.66
CA GLY A 108 -12.12 -0.33 5.89
C GLY A 108 -11.54 0.68 6.89
N TRP A 109 -12.43 1.31 7.65
CA TRP A 109 -12.05 2.12 8.81
C TRP A 109 -12.91 1.74 10.01
N LEU A 110 -12.31 1.82 11.19
CA LEU A 110 -12.98 1.68 12.47
C LEU A 110 -13.27 3.08 12.99
N LYS A 111 -14.51 3.34 13.40
CA LYS A 111 -14.88 4.61 14.03
C LYS A 111 -15.30 4.33 15.47
N VAL A 112 -14.52 4.84 16.42
CA VAL A 112 -14.83 4.78 17.85
C VAL A 112 -15.53 6.09 18.21
N ARG A 113 -16.77 6.00 18.70
CA ARG A 113 -17.57 7.15 19.12
C ARG A 113 -17.62 7.21 20.65
N ALA A 114 -17.37 8.39 21.21
CA ALA A 114 -17.50 8.67 22.64
C ALA A 114 -18.09 10.06 22.86
N GLY A 115 -19.40 10.13 23.13
CA GLY A 115 -20.13 11.39 23.18
C GLY A 115 -19.96 12.22 21.90
N ALA A 116 -19.40 13.42 22.03
CA ALA A 116 -19.08 14.32 20.91
C ALA A 116 -17.72 14.04 20.23
N LYS A 117 -16.90 13.16 20.82
CA LYS A 117 -15.58 12.78 20.29
C LYS A 117 -15.74 11.58 19.36
N ASP A 118 -15.09 11.65 18.21
CA ASP A 118 -15.07 10.56 17.22
C ASP A 118 -13.62 10.34 16.76
N ILE A 119 -13.09 9.14 16.94
CA ILE A 119 -11.79 8.73 16.40
C ILE A 119 -12.01 7.79 15.23
N ARG A 120 -11.25 8.01 14.14
CA ARG A 120 -11.23 7.12 12.97
C ARG A 120 -9.87 6.46 12.86
N LEU A 121 -9.87 5.13 12.87
CA LEU A 121 -8.69 4.28 12.69
C LEU A 121 -8.77 3.57 11.35
N THR A 122 -7.65 3.43 10.66
CA THR A 122 -7.56 2.79 9.34
C THR A 122 -6.60 1.61 9.41
N VAL A 123 -6.76 0.63 8.52
CA VAL A 123 -5.86 -0.55 8.43
C VAL A 123 -4.42 -0.21 8.01
N VAL A 124 -4.15 1.06 7.71
CA VAL A 124 -2.83 1.57 7.31
C VAL A 124 -1.96 1.88 8.54
N LEU A 125 -2.53 1.89 9.74
CA LEU A 125 -1.77 1.91 10.99
C LEU A 125 -1.00 0.58 11.13
N GLU A 126 0.24 0.67 11.58
CA GLU A 126 1.12 -0.47 11.84
C GLU A 126 0.67 -1.16 13.13
N GLY A 127 0.44 -2.48 13.08
CA GLY A 127 -0.05 -3.23 14.24
C GLY A 127 -1.51 -2.95 14.60
N ILE A 128 -2.31 -2.54 13.62
CA ILE A 128 -3.74 -2.28 13.85
C ILE A 128 -4.52 -3.55 14.19
N GLY A 129 -4.02 -4.73 13.77
CA GLY A 129 -4.54 -6.02 14.22
C GLY A 129 -4.45 -6.17 15.74
N ASP A 130 -3.24 -6.06 16.28
CA ASP A 130 -2.97 -6.08 17.73
C ASP A 130 -3.83 -5.06 18.49
N PHE A 131 -3.91 -3.82 18.00
CA PHE A 131 -4.74 -2.78 18.62
C PHE A 131 -6.21 -3.22 18.74
N VAL A 132 -6.78 -3.82 17.70
CA VAL A 132 -8.18 -4.26 17.71
C VAL A 132 -8.38 -5.44 18.65
N GLY A 133 -7.43 -6.37 18.70
CA GLY A 133 -7.44 -7.48 19.65
C GLY A 133 -7.38 -7.01 21.11
N GLU A 134 -6.49 -6.06 21.41
CA GLU A 134 -6.38 -5.44 22.74
C GLU A 134 -7.63 -4.63 23.10
N LEU A 135 -8.15 -3.82 22.16
CA LEU A 135 -9.38 -3.04 22.37
C LEU A 135 -10.57 -3.95 22.69
N LYS A 136 -10.75 -5.04 21.93
CA LYS A 136 -11.80 -6.02 22.21
C LYS A 136 -11.63 -6.63 23.61
N SER A 137 -10.42 -7.08 23.94
CA SER A 137 -10.13 -7.73 25.21
C SER A 137 -10.39 -6.79 26.41
N SER A 138 -10.02 -5.51 26.28
CA SER A 138 -10.29 -4.49 27.29
C SER A 138 -11.79 -4.23 27.46
N LEU A 139 -12.55 -4.11 26.36
CA LEU A 139 -14.00 -3.92 26.42
C LEU A 139 -14.71 -5.13 27.02
N ASP A 140 -14.33 -6.34 26.63
CA ASP A 140 -14.91 -7.58 27.18
C ASP A 140 -14.64 -7.71 28.68
N ARG A 141 -13.41 -7.41 29.12
CA ARG A 141 -13.03 -7.43 30.54
C ARG A 141 -13.82 -6.44 31.38
N LEU A 142 -14.17 -5.29 30.81
CA LEU A 142 -14.97 -4.25 31.47
C LEU A 142 -16.48 -4.45 31.33
N GLY A 143 -16.93 -5.53 30.68
CA GLY A 143 -18.35 -5.82 30.48
C GLY A 143 -19.02 -5.00 29.37
N PHE A 144 -18.25 -4.31 28.53
CA PHE A 144 -18.69 -3.41 27.46
C PHE A 144 -18.79 -4.10 26.07
N SER A 145 -19.12 -5.39 26.07
CA SER A 145 -19.23 -6.18 24.84
C SER A 145 -20.42 -5.79 23.95
N ASP A 146 -21.41 -5.10 24.50
CA ASP A 146 -22.59 -4.54 23.83
C ASP A 146 -22.26 -3.35 22.92
N ARG A 147 -21.10 -2.70 23.13
CA ARG A 147 -20.69 -1.48 22.43
C ARG A 147 -20.13 -1.71 21.03
N TYR A 148 -19.94 -2.97 20.65
CA TYR A 148 -19.43 -3.34 19.34
C TYR A 148 -20.17 -4.54 18.74
N GLN A 149 -20.20 -4.61 17.42
CA GLN A 149 -20.77 -5.76 16.72
C GLN A 149 -19.66 -6.76 16.40
N ARG A 150 -19.63 -7.87 17.15
CA ARG A 150 -18.57 -8.91 17.06
C ARG A 150 -18.21 -9.29 15.63
N ALA A 151 -19.20 -9.60 14.79
CA ALA A 151 -18.97 -9.98 13.39
C ALA A 151 -18.30 -8.90 12.55
N LYS A 152 -18.70 -7.63 12.74
CA LYS A 152 -18.08 -6.49 12.03
C LYS A 152 -16.68 -6.22 12.55
N LEU A 153 -16.48 -6.32 13.86
CA LEU A 153 -15.17 -6.16 14.48
C LEU A 153 -14.19 -7.24 14.00
N PHE A 154 -14.64 -8.48 13.94
CA PHE A 154 -13.84 -9.59 13.42
C PHE A 154 -13.46 -9.39 11.95
N ARG A 155 -14.39 -8.94 11.09
CA ARG A 155 -14.05 -8.64 9.68
C ARG A 155 -12.99 -7.55 9.56
N PHE A 156 -13.05 -6.51 10.40
CA PHE A 156 -12.03 -5.47 10.42
C PHE A 156 -10.70 -6.02 10.94
N TYR A 157 -10.70 -6.74 12.06
CA TYR A 157 -9.52 -7.40 12.64
C TYR A 157 -8.83 -8.32 11.62
N LYS A 158 -9.60 -9.18 10.95
CA LYS A 158 -9.12 -10.08 9.89
C LYS A 158 -8.44 -9.31 8.75
N THR A 159 -8.99 -8.17 8.35
CA THR A 159 -8.42 -7.33 7.28
C THR A 159 -7.16 -6.61 7.75
N ALA A 160 -7.17 -6.10 8.98
CA ALA A 160 -6.05 -5.44 9.63
C ALA A 160 -4.84 -6.38 9.73
N GLU A 161 -5.05 -7.58 10.29
CA GLU A 161 -4.03 -8.62 10.44
C GLU A 161 -3.46 -9.08 9.10
N TYR A 162 -4.33 -9.36 8.12
CA TYR A 162 -3.84 -9.70 6.79
C TYR A 162 -3.02 -8.56 6.17
N GLY A 163 -3.44 -7.31 6.38
CA GLY A 163 -2.70 -6.12 5.95
C GLY A 163 -1.34 -6.02 6.61
N ASP A 164 -1.25 -6.24 7.93
CA ASP A 164 0.00 -6.28 8.67
C ASP A 164 0.95 -7.36 8.13
N GLN A 165 0.45 -8.58 7.92
CA GLN A 165 1.23 -9.67 7.33
C GLN A 165 1.64 -9.38 5.87
N SER A 166 0.76 -8.80 5.05
CA SER A 166 1.05 -8.44 3.66
C SER A 166 2.15 -7.39 3.56
N TRP A 167 2.11 -6.35 4.40
CA TRP A 167 3.19 -5.36 4.43
C TRP A 167 4.51 -5.95 4.93
N ALA A 168 4.48 -6.83 5.93
CA ALA A 168 5.68 -7.54 6.38
C ALA A 168 6.32 -8.35 5.24
N ARG A 169 5.49 -9.05 4.43
CA ARG A 169 5.96 -9.74 3.23
C ARG A 169 6.54 -8.79 2.20
N VAL A 170 5.86 -7.68 1.90
CA VAL A 170 6.38 -6.67 0.96
C VAL A 170 7.77 -6.23 1.40
N TYR A 171 7.99 -5.90 2.68
CA TYR A 171 9.31 -5.48 3.16
C TYR A 171 10.37 -6.57 3.04
N GLU A 172 10.04 -7.82 3.33
CA GLU A 172 10.98 -8.94 3.23
C GLU A 172 11.33 -9.29 1.78
N PHE A 173 10.34 -9.26 0.89
CA PHE A 173 10.51 -9.62 -0.51
C PHE A 173 10.84 -8.44 -1.42
N PHE A 174 10.83 -7.20 -0.92
CA PHE A 174 10.97 -5.98 -1.72
C PHE A 174 12.18 -6.04 -2.66
N TRP A 175 13.36 -6.34 -2.12
CA TRP A 175 14.58 -6.37 -2.93
C TRP A 175 14.58 -7.52 -3.94
N LYS A 176 14.03 -8.68 -3.58
CA LYS A 176 13.90 -9.84 -4.48
C LYS A 176 12.93 -9.54 -5.63
N LEU A 177 11.80 -8.89 -5.33
CA LEU A 177 10.84 -8.42 -6.32
C LEU A 177 11.48 -7.39 -7.25
N MET A 178 12.24 -6.43 -6.70
CA MET A 178 12.95 -5.44 -7.52
C MET A 178 14.00 -6.05 -8.45
N MET A 179 14.80 -6.99 -7.96
CA MET A 179 15.77 -7.71 -8.80
C MET A 179 15.07 -8.52 -9.89
N TRP A 180 13.97 -9.20 -9.56
CA TRP A 180 13.19 -9.96 -10.53
C TRP A 180 12.54 -9.07 -11.59
N MET A 181 12.00 -7.91 -11.18
CA MET A 181 11.47 -6.89 -12.09
C MET A 181 12.56 -6.37 -13.01
N ALA A 182 13.73 -6.00 -12.47
CA ALA A 182 14.85 -5.51 -13.27
C ALA A 182 15.31 -6.54 -14.31
N LEU A 183 15.51 -7.80 -13.89
CA LEU A 183 15.88 -8.89 -14.79
C LEU A 183 14.82 -9.12 -15.88
N SER A 184 13.54 -9.13 -15.50
CA SER A 184 12.45 -9.30 -16.46
C SER A 184 12.37 -8.13 -17.43
N GLY A 185 12.60 -6.90 -16.97
CA GLY A 185 12.67 -5.71 -17.81
C GLY A 185 13.81 -5.78 -18.84
N VAL A 186 14.99 -6.26 -18.43
CA VAL A 186 16.12 -6.50 -19.35
C VAL A 186 15.76 -7.56 -20.39
N VAL A 187 15.17 -8.69 -19.97
CA VAL A 187 14.73 -9.74 -20.90
C VAL A 187 13.68 -9.21 -21.89
N GLY A 188 12.70 -8.45 -21.41
CA GLY A 188 11.72 -7.77 -22.26
C GLY A 188 12.37 -6.81 -23.26
N ALA A 189 13.29 -5.98 -22.81
CA ALA A 189 14.03 -5.07 -23.68
C ALA A 189 14.79 -5.82 -24.79
N LEU A 190 15.44 -6.94 -24.46
CA LEU A 190 16.13 -7.78 -25.44
C LEU A 190 15.15 -8.39 -26.44
N ILE A 191 14.00 -8.91 -25.99
CA ILE A 191 12.95 -9.43 -26.89
C ILE A 191 12.52 -8.33 -27.86
N GLY A 192 12.20 -7.13 -27.37
CA GLY A 192 11.80 -6.01 -28.21
C GLY A 192 12.90 -5.55 -29.19
N TYR A 193 14.17 -5.65 -28.81
CA TYR A 193 15.31 -5.31 -29.66
C TYR A 193 15.43 -6.25 -30.86
N PHE A 194 15.23 -7.56 -30.64
CA PHE A 194 15.31 -8.58 -31.69
C PHE A 194 14.00 -8.77 -32.48
N HIS A 195 12.86 -8.35 -31.93
CA HIS A 195 11.56 -8.51 -32.59
C HIS A 195 11.34 -7.54 -33.75
N VAL A 196 11.79 -6.28 -33.61
CA VAL A 196 11.50 -5.22 -34.58
C VAL A 196 12.78 -4.56 -35.06
N GLU A 197 12.93 -4.46 -36.38
CA GLU A 197 14.00 -3.71 -37.04
C GLU A 197 13.56 -2.30 -37.45
N GLY A 198 14.53 -1.41 -37.63
CA GLY A 198 14.31 -0.05 -38.12
C GLY A 198 13.70 0.92 -37.09
N ARG A 199 12.96 1.91 -37.58
CA ARG A 199 12.53 3.11 -36.82
C ARG A 199 11.65 2.80 -35.60
N ASN A 200 10.97 1.65 -35.59
CA ASN A 200 10.05 1.25 -34.52
C ASN A 200 10.72 0.44 -33.40
N ARG A 201 12.03 0.13 -33.51
CA ARG A 201 12.74 -0.70 -32.52
C ARG A 201 12.72 -0.11 -31.12
N SER A 202 12.91 1.20 -30.97
CA SER A 202 12.91 1.87 -29.65
C SER A 202 11.56 1.76 -28.94
N LEU A 203 10.45 1.90 -29.70
CA LEU A 203 9.09 1.73 -29.19
C LEU A 203 8.84 0.27 -28.78
N ALA A 204 9.26 -0.70 -29.60
CA ALA A 204 9.14 -2.11 -29.28
C ALA A 204 9.90 -2.47 -27.99
N VAL A 205 11.18 -2.09 -27.88
CA VAL A 205 12.00 -2.29 -26.66
C VAL A 205 11.30 -1.75 -25.42
N THR A 206 10.75 -0.52 -25.51
CA THR A 206 10.06 0.12 -24.40
C THR A 206 8.79 -0.62 -24.01
N PHE A 207 7.96 -0.99 -24.99
CA PHE A 207 6.71 -1.71 -24.76
C PHE A 207 6.95 -3.07 -24.11
N TRP A 208 7.90 -3.86 -24.63
CA TRP A 208 8.24 -5.16 -24.09
C TRP A 208 8.86 -5.09 -22.68
N ALA A 209 9.73 -4.11 -22.43
CA ALA A 209 10.28 -3.88 -21.10
C ALA A 209 9.17 -3.53 -20.08
N LEU A 210 8.27 -2.61 -20.41
CA LEU A 210 7.14 -2.25 -19.55
C LEU A 210 6.19 -3.43 -19.31
N GLY A 211 5.86 -4.18 -20.36
CA GLY A 211 5.02 -5.39 -20.26
C GLY A 211 5.62 -6.42 -19.31
N SER A 212 6.94 -6.61 -19.36
CA SER A 212 7.67 -7.51 -18.45
C SER A 212 7.61 -7.06 -16.98
N LEU A 213 7.71 -5.76 -16.72
CA LEU A 213 7.59 -5.20 -15.38
C LEU A 213 6.18 -5.39 -14.83
N VAL A 214 5.16 -5.10 -15.65
CA VAL A 214 3.75 -5.31 -15.29
C VAL A 214 3.48 -6.80 -15.01
N TRP A 215 4.07 -7.70 -15.80
CA TRP A 215 3.92 -9.15 -15.60
C TRP A 215 4.40 -9.62 -14.22
N CYS A 216 5.54 -9.09 -13.75
CA CYS A 216 6.05 -9.39 -12.41
C CYS A 216 5.05 -8.97 -11.31
N LEU A 217 4.43 -7.80 -11.48
CA LEU A 217 3.41 -7.30 -10.54
C LEU A 217 2.16 -8.18 -10.55
N VAL A 218 1.71 -8.60 -11.73
CA VAL A 218 0.57 -9.53 -11.88
C VAL A 218 0.84 -10.84 -11.14
N ALA A 219 2.01 -11.44 -11.35
CA ALA A 219 2.39 -12.67 -10.68
C ALA A 219 2.48 -12.50 -9.15
N TYR A 220 3.02 -11.37 -8.67
CA TYR A 220 3.01 -11.03 -7.24
C TYR A 220 1.58 -10.89 -6.69
N MET A 221 0.68 -10.21 -7.42
CA MET A 221 -0.73 -10.09 -7.04
C MET A 221 -1.43 -11.45 -6.95
N PHE A 222 -1.13 -12.37 -7.88
CA PHE A 222 -1.65 -13.74 -7.81
C PHE A 222 -1.18 -14.47 -6.55
N SER A 223 0.09 -14.35 -6.18
CA SER A 223 0.59 -14.93 -4.93
C SER A 223 -0.09 -14.33 -3.68
N GLU A 224 -0.29 -13.00 -3.64
CA GLU A 224 -1.05 -12.37 -2.55
C GLU A 224 -2.49 -12.86 -2.51
N MET A 225 -3.16 -13.03 -3.66
CA MET A 225 -4.53 -13.56 -3.69
C MET A 225 -4.60 -15.00 -3.16
N MET A 226 -3.61 -15.85 -3.47
CA MET A 226 -3.53 -17.21 -2.94
C MET A 226 -3.35 -17.20 -1.41
N LEU A 227 -2.47 -16.33 -0.89
CA LEU A 227 -2.25 -16.17 0.55
C LEU A 227 -3.50 -15.61 1.25
N ALA A 228 -4.14 -14.58 0.68
CA ALA A 228 -5.39 -14.01 1.19
C ALA A 228 -6.50 -15.05 1.31
N ARG A 229 -6.66 -15.91 0.28
CA ARG A 229 -7.65 -16.99 0.30
C ARG A 229 -7.33 -18.04 1.38
N ARG A 230 -6.07 -18.42 1.53
CA ARG A 230 -5.64 -19.35 2.58
C ARG A 230 -5.88 -18.77 3.97
N PHE A 231 -5.45 -17.53 4.19
CA PHE A 231 -5.67 -16.79 5.43
C PHE A 231 -7.17 -16.71 5.79
N ALA A 232 -8.01 -16.36 4.80
CA ALA A 232 -9.45 -16.24 5.00
C ALA A 232 -10.14 -17.57 5.36
N ARG A 233 -9.61 -18.72 4.91
CA ARG A 233 -10.14 -20.06 5.21
C ARG A 233 -9.76 -20.55 6.61
N GLN A 234 -8.64 -20.10 7.14
CA GLN A 234 -8.13 -20.50 8.45
C GLN A 234 -8.59 -19.56 9.58
N ALA A 235 -9.18 -18.42 9.24
CA ALA A 235 -9.72 -17.48 10.22
C ALA A 235 -11.01 -18.01 10.85
N ASN A 236 -11.12 -17.93 12.19
CA ASN A 236 -12.24 -18.42 12.97
C ASN A 236 -12.92 -17.25 13.72
N GLU A 237 -14.15 -16.90 13.30
CA GLU A 237 -14.93 -15.82 13.90
C GLU A 237 -15.42 -16.18 15.32
N ALA A 238 -15.74 -17.44 15.57
CA ALA A 238 -16.24 -17.93 16.85
C ALA A 238 -15.16 -17.87 17.94
N GLU A 239 -13.89 -18.02 17.58
CA GLU A 239 -12.75 -17.89 18.49
C GLU A 239 -12.12 -16.48 18.44
N PHE A 240 -12.57 -15.62 17.53
CA PHE A 240 -11.92 -14.34 17.22
C PHE A 240 -10.42 -14.53 16.89
N ALA A 241 -10.10 -15.60 16.17
CA ALA A 241 -8.72 -16.00 15.87
C ALA A 241 -8.44 -15.91 14.37
N VAL A 242 -7.23 -15.49 14.02
CA VAL A 242 -6.70 -15.51 12.66
C VAL A 242 -5.38 -16.29 12.62
N PRO A 243 -5.03 -16.92 11.49
CA PRO A 243 -3.77 -17.66 11.42
C PRO A 243 -2.57 -16.73 11.56
N ALA A 244 -1.59 -17.19 12.34
CA ALA A 244 -0.29 -16.54 12.44
C ALA A 244 0.46 -16.61 11.10
N ARG A 245 1.45 -15.73 10.95
CA ARG A 245 2.31 -15.69 9.77
C ARG A 245 3.17 -16.96 9.69
N ASP A 246 3.21 -17.57 8.50
CA ASP A 246 4.05 -18.73 8.20
C ASP A 246 5.00 -18.40 7.02
N PRO A 247 6.24 -17.95 7.31
CA PRO A 247 7.20 -17.53 6.29
C PRO A 247 7.57 -18.65 5.29
N GLU A 248 7.54 -19.91 5.73
CA GLU A 248 7.87 -21.04 4.86
C GLU A 248 6.80 -21.29 3.81
N VAL A 249 5.53 -21.20 4.20
CA VAL A 249 4.40 -21.25 3.28
C VAL A 249 4.44 -20.07 2.32
N GLU A 250 4.66 -18.85 2.82
CA GLU A 250 4.73 -17.63 2.00
C GLU A 250 5.79 -17.76 0.93
N ARG A 251 7.02 -18.15 1.31
CA ARG A 251 8.13 -18.37 0.38
C ARG A 251 7.79 -19.43 -0.67
N ARG A 252 7.14 -20.53 -0.27
CA ARG A 252 6.70 -21.57 -1.22
C ARG A 252 5.66 -21.06 -2.20
N VAL A 253 4.69 -20.26 -1.76
CA VAL A 253 3.68 -19.66 -2.65
C VAL A 253 4.32 -18.70 -3.65
N PHE A 254 5.18 -17.78 -3.20
CA PHE A 254 5.89 -16.86 -4.10
C PHE A 254 6.76 -17.61 -5.10
N THR A 255 7.55 -18.59 -4.63
CA THR A 255 8.42 -19.37 -5.52
C THR A 255 7.62 -20.14 -6.57
N ARG A 256 6.48 -20.74 -6.19
CA ARG A 256 5.57 -21.40 -7.14
C ARG A 256 4.98 -20.42 -8.14
N ALA A 257 4.52 -19.25 -7.67
CA ALA A 257 3.98 -18.22 -8.55
C ALA A 257 5.01 -17.76 -9.59
N ILE A 258 6.26 -17.51 -9.19
CA ILE A 258 7.36 -17.15 -10.11
C ILE A 258 7.63 -18.29 -11.11
N ARG A 259 7.73 -19.53 -10.63
CA ARG A 259 7.98 -20.72 -11.48
C ARG A 259 6.89 -20.96 -12.52
N ILE A 260 5.65 -20.56 -12.25
CA ILE A 260 4.53 -20.65 -13.20
C ILE A 260 4.51 -19.42 -14.11
N ALA A 261 4.70 -18.23 -13.55
CA ALA A 261 4.64 -16.98 -14.27
C ALA A 261 5.77 -16.81 -15.29
N ALA A 262 6.98 -17.28 -14.99
CA ALA A 262 8.12 -17.18 -15.90
C ALA A 262 7.92 -17.95 -17.23
N PRO A 263 7.58 -19.25 -17.25
CA PRO A 263 7.32 -19.95 -18.52
C PRO A 263 6.07 -19.41 -19.22
N LEU A 264 5.04 -19.02 -18.47
CA LEU A 264 3.83 -18.42 -19.07
C LEU A 264 4.14 -17.09 -19.76
N TYR A 265 5.04 -16.27 -19.20
CA TYR A 265 5.54 -15.06 -19.86
C TYR A 265 6.21 -15.38 -21.20
N VAL A 266 7.09 -16.39 -21.22
CA VAL A 266 7.77 -16.80 -22.45
C VAL A 266 6.79 -17.28 -23.51
N VAL A 267 5.76 -18.05 -23.12
CA VAL A 267 4.72 -18.50 -24.04
C VAL A 267 3.93 -17.31 -24.60
N ILE A 268 3.48 -16.39 -23.75
CA ILE A 268 2.76 -15.18 -24.19
C ILE A 268 3.65 -14.34 -25.10
N ALA A 269 4.92 -14.16 -24.74
CA ALA A 269 5.87 -13.41 -25.53
C ALA A 269 6.09 -14.06 -26.91
N ALA A 270 6.25 -15.37 -26.98
CA ALA A 270 6.41 -16.11 -28.23
C ALA A 270 5.16 -15.99 -29.11
N LEU A 271 3.96 -16.07 -28.53
CA LEU A 271 2.71 -15.90 -29.27
C LEU A 271 2.58 -14.50 -29.88
N ILE A 272 2.92 -13.45 -29.13
CA ILE A 272 2.93 -12.08 -29.62
C ILE A 272 4.03 -11.89 -30.67
N PHE A 273 5.18 -12.55 -30.52
CA PHE A 273 6.29 -12.47 -31.48
C PHE A 273 5.95 -13.10 -32.84
N LEU A 274 5.08 -14.12 -32.85
CA LEU A 274 4.66 -14.85 -34.05
C LEU A 274 3.46 -14.22 -34.77
N LEU A 275 2.80 -13.23 -34.17
CA LEU A 275 1.69 -12.46 -34.73
C LEU A 275 2.21 -11.22 -35.46
#